data_AF-A0A1B7LK84-F1
#
_entry.id   AF-A0A1B7LK84-F1
#
_cell.length_a   1.000
_cell.length_b   1.000
_cell.length_c   1.000
_cell.angle_alpha   90.00
_cell.angle_beta   90.00
_cell.angle_gamma   90.00
#
_symmetry.space_group_name_H-M   'P 1'
#
loop_
_entity.id
_entity.type
_entity.pdbx_description
1 polymer ?
#
loop_
_entity_poly.entity_id
_entity_poly.type
_entity_poly.pdbx_seq_one_letter_code
_entity_poly.pdbx_strand_id
1 'polypeptide(L)'
;MIGLDIKYINECDKYILQLSNFLDKVYEVTVKNENVEVTKTHIGEFGSQLEELVKFIQNNKFLNEKIFSNEIDLKFALESFGEAFHSENYELCSEILKYEIKYILYKWQQKIKNV
;
A
#
# COMPACT_ATOMS: atom_id res chain seq x y z
N MET A 1 4.27 20.93 19.84
CA MET A 1 3.59 20.46 18.61
C MET A 1 4.57 19.87 17.61
N ILE A 2 5.62 20.61 17.19
CA ILE A 2 6.62 20.16 16.20
C ILE A 2 7.21 18.74 16.45
N GLY A 3 7.51 18.38 17.71
CA GLY A 3 8.07 17.05 18.03
C GLY A 3 7.10 15.87 17.93
N LEU A 4 5.78 16.11 18.05
CA LEU A 4 4.76 15.08 17.86
C LEU A 4 4.57 14.80 16.37
N ASP A 5 4.58 15.83 15.53
CA ASP A 5 4.41 15.72 14.08
C ASP A 5 5.54 14.88 13.45
N ILE A 6 6.80 15.13 13.85
CA ILE A 6 7.97 14.36 13.40
C ILE A 6 7.86 12.87 13.79
N LYS A 7 7.33 12.57 14.98
CA LYS A 7 7.13 11.18 15.40
C LYS A 7 6.16 10.45 14.47
N TYR A 8 5.02 11.08 14.16
CA TYR A 8 4.01 10.50 13.27
C TYR A 8 4.49 10.36 11.82
N ILE A 9 5.28 11.32 11.32
CA ILE A 9 5.95 11.26 10.01
C ILE A 9 6.85 10.01 9.95
N ASN A 10 7.73 9.83 10.94
CA ASN A 10 8.66 8.71 10.98
C ASN A 10 7.94 7.36 11.14
N GLU A 11 6.85 7.31 11.90
CA GLU A 11 6.04 6.11 12.06
C GLU A 11 5.29 5.78 10.76
N CYS A 12 4.75 6.78 10.06
CA CYS A 12 4.14 6.60 8.74
C CYS A 12 5.14 6.08 7.70
N ASP A 13 6.35 6.65 7.64
CA ASP A 13 7.42 6.18 6.73
C ASP A 13 7.75 4.70 6.98
N LYS A 14 7.84 4.29 8.25
CA LYS A 14 8.07 2.89 8.62
C LYS A 14 6.95 1.97 8.13
N TYR A 15 5.69 2.36 8.32
CA TYR A 15 4.55 1.58 7.81
C TYR A 15 4.61 1.44 6.28
N ILE A 16 4.86 2.54 5.55
CA ILE A 16 4.96 2.50 4.08
C ILE A 16 6.11 1.59 3.63
N LEU A 17 7.26 1.64 4.29
CA LEU A 17 8.39 0.76 3.99
C LEU A 17 8.06 -0.71 4.26
N GLN A 18 7.44 -1.02 5.39
CA GLN A 18 7.03 -2.38 5.72
C GLN A 18 6.04 -2.92 4.68
N LEU A 19 5.04 -2.12 4.34
CA LEU A 19 4.03 -2.46 3.34
C LEU A 19 4.66 -2.63 1.94
N SER A 20 5.61 -1.79 1.56
CA SER A 20 6.35 -1.91 0.29
C SER A 20 7.16 -3.20 0.23
N ASN A 21 7.82 -3.57 1.32
CA ASN A 21 8.56 -4.84 1.40
C ASN A 21 7.62 -6.06 1.39
N PHE A 22 6.43 -5.93 1.99
CA PHE A 22 5.43 -6.99 1.98
C PHE A 22 4.78 -7.14 0.60
N LEU A 23 4.55 -6.03 -0.10
CA LEU A 23 4.08 -6.01 -1.49
C LEU A 23 4.99 -6.81 -2.42
N ASP A 24 6.31 -6.73 -2.24
CA ASP A 24 7.26 -7.53 -3.02
C ASP A 24 7.05 -9.05 -2.80
N LYS A 25 6.72 -9.46 -1.57
CA LYS A 25 6.35 -10.86 -1.29
C LYS A 25 5.03 -11.27 -1.94
N VAL A 26 4.01 -10.41 -1.87
CA VAL A 26 2.71 -10.66 -2.52
C VAL A 26 2.89 -10.80 -4.03
N TYR A 27 3.69 -9.92 -4.63
CA TYR A 27 4.04 -9.99 -6.04
C TYR A 27 4.73 -11.32 -6.38
N GLU A 28 5.74 -11.74 -5.59
CA GLU A 28 6.42 -13.00 -5.83
C GLU A 28 5.48 -14.21 -5.81
N VAL A 29 4.61 -14.30 -4.80
CA VAL A 29 3.64 -15.40 -4.66
C VAL A 29 2.61 -15.37 -5.80
N THR A 30 2.18 -14.18 -6.21
CA THR A 30 1.24 -13.99 -7.33
C THR A 30 1.85 -14.43 -8.66
N VAL A 31 3.08 -14.03 -8.96
CA VAL A 31 3.77 -14.38 -10.22
C VAL A 31 4.18 -15.84 -10.28
N LYS A 32 4.64 -16.41 -9.15
CA LYS A 32 4.96 -17.84 -9.08
C LYS A 32 3.74 -18.73 -9.23
N ASN A 33 2.53 -18.15 -9.18
CA ASN A 33 1.26 -18.85 -9.16
C ASN A 33 1.31 -20.03 -8.18
N GLU A 34 1.82 -19.76 -6.98
CA GLU A 34 1.78 -20.74 -5.90
C GLU A 34 0.31 -21.08 -5.58
N ASN A 35 0.10 -22.11 -4.76
CA ASN A 35 -1.23 -22.53 -4.32
C ASN A 35 -2.15 -21.32 -4.08
N VAL A 36 -3.29 -21.28 -4.76
CA VAL A 36 -4.27 -20.18 -4.74
C VAL A 36 -4.65 -19.76 -3.31
N GLU A 37 -4.70 -20.71 -2.36
CA GLU A 37 -4.96 -20.40 -0.94
C GLU A 37 -3.83 -19.58 -0.30
N VAL A 38 -2.58 -19.88 -0.63
CA VAL A 38 -1.40 -19.13 -0.18
C VAL A 38 -1.42 -17.71 -0.75
N THR A 39 -1.72 -17.57 -2.04
CA THR A 39 -1.85 -16.27 -2.71
C THR A 39 -2.96 -15.43 -2.08
N LYS A 40 -4.15 -16.02 -1.85
CA LYS A 40 -5.27 -15.36 -1.16
C LYS A 40 -4.89 -14.89 0.24
N THR A 41 -4.13 -15.71 0.97
CA THR A 41 -3.68 -15.37 2.34
C THR A 41 -2.76 -14.15 2.31
N HIS A 42 -1.74 -14.14 1.46
CA HIS A 42 -0.81 -13.01 1.33
C HIS A 42 -1.51 -11.73 0.87
N ILE A 43 -2.46 -11.83 -0.04
CA ILE A 43 -3.28 -10.68 -0.48
C ILE A 43 -4.14 -10.15 0.65
N GLY A 44 -4.79 -11.03 1.43
CA GLY A 44 -5.60 -10.63 2.58
C GLY A 44 -4.77 -9.95 3.68
N GLU A 45 -3.56 -10.46 3.94
CA GLU A 45 -2.62 -9.84 4.86
C GLU A 45 -2.15 -8.46 4.37
N PHE A 46 -1.88 -8.32 3.07
CA PHE A 46 -1.49 -7.03 2.48
C PHE A 46 -2.62 -6.02 2.58
N GLY A 47 -3.86 -6.44 2.27
CA GLY A 47 -5.05 -5.61 2.43
C GLY A 47 -5.24 -5.12 3.87
N SER A 48 -5.02 -6.00 4.86
CA SER A 48 -5.12 -5.66 6.28
C SER A 48 -4.07 -4.61 6.69
N GLN A 49 -2.80 -4.82 6.30
CA GLN A 49 -1.72 -3.85 6.59
C GLN A 49 -1.97 -2.50 5.92
N LEU A 50 -2.54 -2.51 4.72
CA LEU A 50 -2.89 -1.29 4.00
C LEU A 50 -4.03 -0.53 4.68
N GLU A 51 -5.05 -1.24 5.15
CA GLU A 51 -6.16 -0.65 5.90
C GLU A 51 -5.66 -0.01 7.21
N GLU A 52 -4.72 -0.66 7.90
CA GLU A 52 -4.07 -0.09 9.09
C GLU A 52 -3.30 1.19 8.79
N LEU A 53 -2.51 1.22 7.71
CA LEU A 53 -1.81 2.44 7.26
C LEU A 53 -2.80 3.57 6.94
N VAL A 54 -3.89 3.27 6.21
CA VAL A 54 -4.91 4.26 5.87
C VAL A 54 -5.59 4.80 7.13
N LYS A 55 -5.98 3.94 8.08
CA LYS A 55 -6.54 4.35 9.37
C LYS A 55 -5.56 5.21 10.15
N PHE A 56 -4.27 4.85 10.17
CA PHE A 56 -3.22 5.63 10.83
C PHE A 56 -3.13 7.05 10.24
N ILE A 57 -3.12 7.16 8.91
CA ILE A 57 -3.11 8.45 8.21
C ILE A 57 -4.37 9.25 8.55
N GLN A 58 -5.56 8.65 8.43
CA GLN A 58 -6.84 9.35 8.65
C GLN A 58 -7.02 9.84 10.09
N ASN A 59 -6.55 9.07 11.08
CA ASN A 59 -6.60 9.45 12.48
C ASN A 59 -5.60 10.57 12.83
N ASN A 60 -4.62 10.83 11.97
CA ASN A 60 -3.68 11.91 12.13
C ASN A 60 -4.00 13.08 11.18
N LYS A 61 -4.58 14.15 11.74
CA LYS A 61 -4.97 15.34 10.97
C LYS A 61 -3.82 15.93 10.14
N PHE A 62 -2.60 15.94 10.67
CA PHE A 62 -1.43 16.46 9.95
C PHE A 62 -1.11 15.59 8.73
N LEU A 63 -0.97 14.27 8.89
CA LEU A 63 -0.72 13.36 7.76
C LEU A 63 -1.83 13.46 6.71
N ASN A 64 -3.09 13.38 7.14
CA ASN A 64 -4.25 13.39 6.25
C ASN A 64 -4.39 14.71 5.46
N GLU A 65 -4.33 15.86 6.13
CA GLU A 65 -4.60 17.15 5.47
C GLU A 65 -3.36 17.75 4.79
N LYS A 66 -2.16 17.53 5.37
CA LYS A 66 -0.92 18.20 4.91
C LYS A 66 -0.09 17.36 3.97
N ILE A 67 -0.08 16.03 4.12
CA ILE A 67 0.77 15.15 3.30
C ILE A 67 -0.06 14.41 2.24
N PHE A 68 -1.18 13.81 2.66
CA PHE A 68 -1.95 12.87 1.83
C PHE A 68 -3.29 13.43 1.33
N SER A 69 -3.51 14.73 1.42
CA SER A 69 -4.76 15.31 0.97
C SER A 69 -5.01 15.00 -0.51
N ASN A 70 -6.19 14.44 -0.79
CA ASN A 70 -6.69 14.08 -2.13
C ASN A 70 -6.01 12.87 -2.82
N GLU A 71 -5.31 12.01 -2.08
CA GLU A 71 -4.77 10.77 -2.64
C GLU A 71 -5.87 9.70 -2.77
N ILE A 72 -6.40 9.57 -3.99
CA ILE A 72 -7.39 8.54 -4.37
C ILE A 72 -6.81 7.47 -5.30
N ASP A 73 -5.57 7.65 -5.73
CA ASP A 73 -4.84 6.74 -6.63
C ASP A 73 -4.71 5.33 -6.04
N LEU A 74 -4.40 5.23 -4.74
CA LEU A 74 -4.36 3.93 -4.06
C LEU A 74 -5.70 3.19 -4.14
N LYS A 75 -6.82 3.89 -3.97
CA LYS A 75 -8.14 3.27 -4.03
C LYS A 75 -8.40 2.66 -5.40
N PHE A 76 -8.13 3.40 -6.47
CA PHE A 76 -8.35 2.91 -7.84
C PHE A 76 -7.43 1.73 -8.20
N ALA A 77 -6.17 1.77 -7.77
CA ALA A 77 -5.23 0.66 -8.00
C ALA A 77 -5.69 -0.62 -7.29
N LEU A 78 -6.23 -0.51 -6.07
CA LEU A 78 -6.77 -1.67 -5.34
C LEU A 78 -8.07 -2.21 -5.93
N GLU A 79 -8.96 -1.32 -6.39
CA GLU A 79 -10.19 -1.73 -7.09
C GLU A 79 -9.83 -2.52 -8.36
N SER A 80 -8.91 -1.98 -9.17
CA SER A 80 -8.40 -2.64 -10.37
C SER A 80 -7.72 -3.98 -10.05
N PHE A 81 -6.93 -4.03 -8.97
CA PHE A 81 -6.31 -5.25 -8.50
C PHE A 81 -7.35 -6.30 -8.09
N GLY A 82 -8.38 -5.90 -7.35
CA GLY A 82 -9.45 -6.78 -6.89
C GLY A 82 -10.26 -7.38 -8.04
N GLU A 83 -10.56 -6.57 -9.06
CA GLU A 83 -11.20 -7.02 -10.29
C GLU A 83 -10.32 -8.03 -11.04
N ALA A 84 -9.04 -7.71 -11.25
CA ALA A 84 -8.07 -8.60 -11.88
C ALA A 84 -7.98 -9.94 -11.13
N PHE A 85 -7.91 -9.88 -9.79
CA PHE A 85 -7.80 -11.07 -8.94
C PHE A 85 -9.06 -11.93 -8.98
N HIS A 86 -10.25 -11.31 -8.95
CA HIS A 86 -11.51 -12.03 -9.06
C HIS A 86 -11.69 -12.70 -10.43
N SER A 87 -11.16 -12.07 -11.49
CA SER A 87 -11.16 -12.63 -12.85
C SER A 87 -10.04 -13.65 -13.12
N GLU A 88 -9.25 -14.01 -12.09
CA GLU A 88 -8.08 -14.90 -12.19
C GLU A 88 -7.01 -14.42 -13.20
N ASN A 89 -6.99 -13.12 -13.52
CA ASN A 89 -6.00 -12.51 -14.39
C ASN A 89 -4.74 -12.15 -13.60
N TYR A 90 -3.94 -13.17 -13.27
CA TYR A 90 -2.74 -13.02 -12.45
C TYR A 90 -1.62 -12.22 -13.12
N GLU A 91 -1.59 -12.16 -14.46
CA GLU A 91 -0.68 -11.28 -15.20
C GLU A 91 -0.99 -9.82 -14.88
N LEU A 92 -2.26 -9.41 -15.03
CA LEU A 92 -2.70 -8.07 -14.68
C LEU A 92 -2.54 -7.78 -13.18
N CYS A 93 -2.84 -8.74 -12.30
CA CYS A 93 -2.55 -8.59 -10.87
C CYS A 93 -1.08 -8.25 -10.62
N SER A 94 -0.17 -8.95 -11.30
CA SER A 94 1.27 -8.74 -11.14
C SER A 94 1.72 -7.36 -11.63
N GLU A 95 1.14 -6.86 -12.72
CA GLU A 95 1.41 -5.52 -13.24
C GLU A 95 0.93 -4.44 -12.28
N ILE A 96 -0.30 -4.57 -11.76
CA ILE A 96 -0.88 -3.61 -10.82
C ILE A 96 -0.06 -3.57 -9.52
N LEU A 97 0.31 -4.74 -8.97
CA LEU A 97 1.17 -4.81 -7.77
C LEU A 97 2.53 -4.14 -8.01
N LYS A 98 3.19 -4.47 -9.13
CA LYS A 98 4.57 -4.05 -9.41
C LYS A 98 4.70 -2.60 -9.83
N TYR A 99 3.74 -2.08 -10.60
CA TYR A 99 3.87 -0.77 -11.25
C TYR A 99 2.94 0.26 -10.65
N GLU A 100 1.71 -0.08 -10.28
CA GLU A 100 0.75 0.90 -9.76
C GLU A 100 0.90 1.05 -8.25
N ILE A 101 0.63 -0.02 -7.51
CA ILE A 101 0.63 0.01 -6.04
C ILE A 101 2.02 0.34 -5.51
N LYS A 102 3.08 -0.28 -6.07
CA LYS A 102 4.46 0.02 -5.67
C LYS A 102 4.85 1.47 -5.95
N TYR A 103 4.42 2.03 -7.07
CA TYR A 103 4.69 3.43 -7.41
C TYR A 103 3.95 4.39 -6.46
N ILE A 104 2.70 4.09 -6.12
CA ILE A 104 1.91 4.88 -5.17
C ILE A 104 2.59 4.90 -3.79
N LEU A 105 3.02 3.74 -3.29
CA LEU A 105 3.76 3.67 -2.02
C LEU A 105 5.08 4.44 -2.08
N TYR A 106 5.81 4.35 -3.19
CA TYR A 106 7.02 5.15 -3.40
C TYR A 106 6.72 6.65 -3.40
N LYS A 107 5.70 7.10 -4.13
CA LYS A 107 5.25 8.50 -4.19
C LYS A 107 4.89 9.01 -2.80
N TRP A 108 4.14 8.23 -2.04
CA TRP A 108 3.76 8.54 -0.66
C TRP A 108 4.99 8.67 0.24
N GLN A 109 5.97 7.77 0.09
CA GLN A 109 7.23 7.87 0.82
C GLN A 109 8.01 9.15 0.49
N GLN A 110 8.07 9.53 -0.80
CA GLN A 110 8.72 10.78 -1.21
C GLN A 110 8.02 12.00 -0.63
N LYS A 111 6.68 11.99 -0.53
CA LYS A 111 5.95 13.09 0.11
C LYS A 111 6.36 13.24 1.58
N ILE A 112 6.41 12.16 2.33
CA ILE A 112 6.82 12.18 3.74
C ILE A 112 8.25 12.76 3.89
N LYS A 113 9.17 12.36 3.02
CA LYS A 113 10.58 12.83 3.07
C LYS A 113 10.77 14.30 2.72
N ASN A 114 9.79 14.92 2.06
CA ASN A 114 9.84 16.32 1.63
C ASN A 114 9.10 17.27 2.59
N VAL A 115 8.60 16.77 3.72
CA VAL A 115 7.94 17.53 4.79
C VAL A 115 8.94 17.86 5.89
#